data_AF-A0A9D2JFV8-F1
#
_entry.id   AF-A0A9D2JFV8-F1
#
_cell.length_a   1.000
_cell.length_b   1.000
_cell.length_c   1.000
_cell.angle_alpha   90.00
_cell.angle_beta   90.00
_cell.angle_gamma   90.00
#
_symmetry.space_group_name_H-M   'P 1'
#
loop_
_entity.id
_entity.type
_entity.pdbx_description
1 polymer ?
#
loop_
_entity_poly.entity_id
_entity_poly.type
_entity_poly.pdbx_seq_one_letter_code
_entity_poly.pdbx_strand_id
1 'polypeptide(L)'
;MAKKLIAHLAAWYEPGPAGGRGHFKTDGGYLLEEQRMYAELDAKARGHPLAIEIEIRPVRDRRTLQQNRLMWVLLTKMAKHYGNMTAESCYLNMLDEAGIDTEIWQVPVKALPIIRNERKVVDVQELISDDVCVVRVGLGSSTFTRAEMGEFIDRIFDRLCEMGVDDPETTQQYRDWRLVRDG
;
A
#
# COMPACT_ATOMS: atom_id res chain seq x y z
N MET A 1 -20.02 16.28 -8.71
CA MET A 1 -18.67 15.78 -9.02
C MET A 1 -18.10 15.18 -7.74
N ALA A 2 -17.61 13.94 -7.77
CA ALA A 2 -16.95 13.35 -6.60
C ALA A 2 -15.67 14.15 -6.30
N LYS A 3 -15.47 14.55 -5.03
CA LYS A 3 -14.25 15.25 -4.62
C LYS A 3 -13.06 14.30 -4.85
N LYS A 4 -12.00 14.79 -5.50
CA LYS A 4 -10.79 13.98 -5.80
C LYS A 4 -10.11 13.60 -4.48
N LEU A 5 -10.08 12.30 -4.18
CA LEU A 5 -9.38 11.74 -3.02
C LEU A 5 -7.87 12.01 -3.14
N ILE A 6 -7.24 12.51 -2.07
CA ILE A 6 -5.80 12.83 -2.03
C ILE A 6 -4.99 11.61 -1.59
N ALA A 7 -5.44 10.92 -0.54
CA ALA A 7 -4.86 9.67 -0.07
C ALA A 7 -5.86 8.89 0.79
N HIS A 8 -5.65 7.59 0.92
CA HIS A 8 -6.37 6.72 1.86
C HIS A 8 -5.37 6.09 2.83
N LEU A 9 -5.23 6.68 4.02
CA LEU A 9 -4.30 6.20 5.03
C LEU A 9 -5.04 5.43 6.12
N ALA A 10 -4.47 4.30 6.53
CA ALA A 10 -4.82 3.68 7.79
C ALA A 10 -3.92 4.22 8.91
N ALA A 11 -4.53 4.59 10.03
CA ALA A 11 -3.82 5.11 11.20
C ALA A 11 -4.39 4.55 12.49
N TRP A 12 -3.54 4.45 13.51
CA TRP A 12 -3.94 4.22 14.89
C TRP A 12 -4.22 5.54 15.57
N TYR A 13 -5.34 5.62 16.28
CA TYR A 13 -5.55 6.69 17.24
C TYR A 13 -5.04 6.24 18.61
N GLU A 14 -3.98 6.88 19.10
CA GLU A 14 -3.45 6.64 20.44
C GLU A 14 -4.07 7.68 21.39
N PRO A 15 -4.88 7.26 22.38
CA PRO A 15 -5.49 8.19 23.32
C PRO A 15 -4.45 8.98 24.10
N GLY A 16 -4.70 10.28 24.29
CA GLY A 16 -3.90 11.09 25.21
C GLY A 16 -4.20 10.73 26.67
N PRO A 17 -3.40 11.21 27.64
CA PRO A 17 -3.74 11.13 29.06
C PRO A 17 -5.14 11.72 29.31
N ALA A 18 -5.82 11.32 30.38
CA ALA A 18 -7.24 11.66 30.64
C ALA A 18 -7.56 13.16 30.38
N GLY A 19 -8.35 13.42 29.33
CA GLY A 19 -8.74 14.77 28.90
C GLY A 19 -7.81 15.47 27.90
N GLY A 20 -6.68 14.85 27.56
CA GLY A 20 -5.70 15.34 26.60
C GLY A 20 -5.99 14.91 25.16
N ARG A 21 -5.41 15.65 24.20
CA ARG A 21 -5.51 15.33 22.77
C ARG A 21 -4.63 14.12 22.46
N GLY A 22 -5.25 13.02 22.00
CA GLY A 22 -4.53 11.89 21.41
C GLY A 22 -3.89 12.24 20.06
N HIS A 23 -3.12 11.32 19.51
CA HIS A 23 -2.45 11.51 18.22
C HIS A 23 -2.76 10.37 17.25
N PHE A 24 -2.72 10.69 15.96
CA PHE A 24 -2.78 9.69 14.91
C PHE A 24 -1.37 9.24 14.59
N LYS A 25 -1.17 7.93 14.59
CA LYS A 25 0.04 7.30 14.11
C LYS A 25 -0.31 6.56 12.83
N THR A 26 0.11 7.12 11.71
CA THR A 26 0.01 6.47 10.40
C THR A 26 0.75 5.14 10.44
N ASP A 27 0.17 4.15 9.80
CA ASP A 27 0.78 2.85 9.74
C ASP A 27 1.99 2.89 8.79
N GLY A 28 3.15 2.38 9.22
CA GLY A 28 4.41 2.39 8.45
C GLY A 28 4.32 1.73 7.07
N GLY A 29 3.32 0.87 6.83
CA GLY A 29 3.01 0.34 5.49
C GLY A 29 2.53 1.40 4.49
N TYR A 30 2.17 2.60 4.95
CA TYR A 30 1.68 3.72 4.15
C TYR A 30 2.69 4.87 4.05
N LEU A 31 3.96 4.68 4.42
CA LEU A 31 4.95 5.77 4.46
C LEU A 31 5.05 6.52 3.12
N LEU A 32 5.03 5.80 1.99
CA LEU A 32 5.08 6.41 0.66
C LEU A 32 3.77 7.11 0.30
N GLU A 33 2.61 6.55 0.67
CA GLU A 33 1.31 7.22 0.47
C GLU A 33 1.17 8.47 1.34
N GLU A 34 1.71 8.45 2.56
CA GLU A 34 1.77 9.60 3.46
C GLU A 34 2.69 10.69 2.89
N GLN A 35 3.88 10.33 2.40
CA GLN A 35 4.77 11.28 1.71
C GLN A 35 4.12 11.85 0.45
N ARG A 36 3.46 11.01 -0.36
CA ARG A 36 2.71 11.45 -1.55
C ARG A 36 1.55 12.36 -1.17
N MET A 37 0.83 12.05 -0.09
CA MET A 37 -0.25 12.87 0.44
C MET A 37 0.28 14.26 0.79
N TYR A 38 1.38 14.35 1.54
CA TYR A 38 1.99 15.63 1.89
C TYR A 38 2.43 16.42 0.65
N ALA A 39 3.12 15.77 -0.29
CA ALA A 39 3.53 16.43 -1.53
C ALA A 39 2.34 16.96 -2.36
N GLU A 40 1.23 16.20 -2.46
CA GLU A 40 0.04 16.66 -3.19
C GLU A 40 -0.71 17.77 -2.43
N LEU A 41 -0.75 17.70 -1.09
CA LEU A 41 -1.30 18.77 -0.26
C LEU A 41 -0.50 20.07 -0.42
N ASP A 42 0.82 20.01 -0.36
CA ASP A 42 1.69 21.17 -0.53
C ASP A 42 1.55 21.80 -1.92
N ALA A 43 1.48 20.96 -2.96
CA ALA A 43 1.27 21.41 -4.34
C ALA A 43 -0.09 22.12 -4.52
N LYS A 44 -1.14 21.67 -3.82
CA LYS A 44 -2.48 22.30 -3.84
C LYS A 44 -2.57 23.53 -2.96
N ALA A 45 -1.91 23.50 -1.80
CA ALA A 45 -1.86 24.60 -0.85
C ALA A 45 -1.13 25.81 -1.42
N ARG A 46 -0.08 25.60 -2.23
CA ARG A 46 0.75 26.66 -2.83
C ARG A 46 1.22 27.69 -1.80
N GLY A 47 1.58 27.22 -0.60
CA GLY A 47 2.01 28.06 0.52
C GLY A 47 0.88 28.75 1.29
N HIS A 48 -0.38 28.48 0.98
CA HIS A 48 -1.54 29.03 1.70
C HIS A 48 -2.35 27.91 2.40
N PRO A 49 -3.10 28.23 3.47
CA PRO A 49 -3.98 27.27 4.12
C PRO A 49 -5.00 26.67 3.13
N LEU A 50 -5.00 25.34 3.00
CA LEU A 50 -5.94 24.60 2.17
C LEU A 50 -7.06 24.03 3.05
N ALA A 51 -8.31 24.33 2.72
CA ALA A 51 -9.45 23.69 3.35
C ALA A 51 -9.53 22.22 2.89
N ILE A 52 -9.48 21.28 3.84
CA ILE A 52 -9.54 19.84 3.59
C ILE A 52 -10.68 19.20 4.37
N GLU A 53 -11.27 18.16 3.79
CA GLU A 53 -12.26 17.31 4.43
C GLU A 53 -11.57 15.98 4.79
N ILE A 54 -11.68 15.57 6.06
CA ILE A 54 -11.07 14.34 6.58
C ILE A 54 -12.20 13.42 7.03
N GLU A 55 -12.21 12.20 6.53
CA GLU A 55 -13.15 11.18 6.96
C GLU A 55 -12.48 10.16 7.88
N ILE A 56 -12.94 10.09 9.12
CA ILE A 56 -12.41 9.19 10.16
C ILE A 56 -13.46 8.14 10.46
N ARG A 57 -13.16 6.88 10.14
CA ARG A 57 -14.06 5.74 10.40
C ARG A 57 -13.34 4.65 11.20
N PRO A 58 -14.02 3.97 12.13
CA PRO A 58 -13.46 2.76 12.74
C PRO A 58 -13.25 1.70 11.66
N VAL A 59 -12.10 1.03 11.72
CA VAL A 59 -11.82 -0.08 10.82
C VAL A 59 -12.66 -1.29 11.23
N ARG A 60 -13.42 -1.85 10.27
CA ARG A 60 -14.36 -2.95 10.53
C ARG A 60 -13.68 -4.24 11.00
N ASP A 61 -12.47 -4.50 10.53
CA ASP A 61 -11.67 -5.65 10.92
C ASP A 61 -10.21 -5.25 11.15
N ARG A 62 -9.82 -5.19 12.42
CA ARG A 62 -8.46 -4.87 12.87
C ARG A 62 -7.44 -5.89 12.34
N ARG A 63 -7.83 -7.16 12.18
CA ARG A 63 -6.96 -8.24 11.69
C ARG A 63 -6.64 -8.06 10.21
N THR A 64 -7.64 -7.73 9.39
CA THR A 64 -7.44 -7.43 7.96
C THR A 64 -6.53 -6.22 7.76
N LEU A 65 -6.65 -5.20 8.61
CA LEU A 65 -5.75 -4.05 8.58
C LEU A 65 -4.30 -4.43 8.89
N GLN A 66 -4.09 -5.24 9.93
CA GLN A 66 -2.76 -5.73 10.29
C GLN A 66 -2.15 -6.63 9.21
N GLN A 67 -2.97 -7.45 8.54
CA GLN A 67 -2.57 -8.26 7.39
C GLN A 67 -2.11 -7.39 6.21
N ASN A 68 -2.91 -6.40 5.82
CA ASN A 68 -2.55 -5.47 4.75
C ASN A 68 -1.29 -4.67 5.08
N ARG A 69 -1.14 -4.22 6.34
CA ARG A 69 0.08 -3.59 6.83
C ARG A 69 1.29 -4.49 6.62
N LEU A 70 1.22 -5.70 7.17
CA LEU A 70 2.33 -6.64 7.14
C LEU A 70 2.75 -6.91 5.70
N MET A 71 1.78 -7.20 4.83
CA MET A 71 2.00 -7.36 3.39
C MET A 71 2.79 -6.20 2.78
N TRP A 72 2.36 -4.95 2.96
CA TRP A 72 3.05 -3.78 2.40
C TRP A 72 4.46 -3.56 2.96
N VAL A 73 4.66 -3.83 4.25
CA VAL A 73 5.99 -3.78 4.87
C VAL A 73 6.93 -4.80 4.23
N LEU A 74 6.47 -6.04 4.05
CA LEU A 74 7.26 -7.10 3.43
C LEU A 74 7.57 -6.79 1.95
N LEU A 75 6.60 -6.25 1.21
CA LEU A 75 6.80 -5.82 -0.18
C LEU A 75 7.78 -4.64 -0.29
N THR A 76 7.79 -3.74 0.70
CA THR A 76 8.78 -2.66 0.77
C THR A 76 10.19 -3.22 1.04
N LYS A 77 10.32 -4.26 1.87
CA LYS A 77 11.60 -4.96 2.06
C LYS A 77 12.06 -5.64 0.77
N MET A 78 11.14 -6.30 0.07
CA MET A 78 11.40 -6.94 -1.22
C MET A 78 11.90 -5.93 -2.26
N ALA A 79 11.19 -4.80 -2.40
CA ALA A 79 11.55 -3.70 -3.28
C ALA A 79 12.96 -3.15 -3.00
N LYS A 80 13.29 -2.93 -1.72
CA LYS A 80 14.64 -2.49 -1.30
C LYS A 80 15.72 -3.49 -1.69
N HIS A 81 15.45 -4.79 -1.59
CA HIS A 81 16.41 -5.82 -1.93
C HIS A 81 16.62 -5.94 -3.45
N TYR A 82 15.58 -5.76 -4.26
CA TYR A 82 15.71 -5.66 -5.72
C TYR A 82 16.44 -4.38 -6.16
N GLY A 83 16.31 -3.29 -5.41
CA GLY A 83 17.05 -2.03 -5.61
C GLY A 83 16.53 -1.12 -6.72
N ASN A 84 15.79 -1.65 -7.70
CA ASN A 84 15.19 -0.92 -8.82
C ASN A 84 13.67 -1.07 -8.92
N MET A 85 13.02 -1.66 -7.91
CA MET A 85 11.59 -1.92 -7.91
C MET A 85 10.86 -1.11 -6.83
N THR A 86 9.59 -0.83 -7.08
CA THR A 86 8.65 -0.29 -6.08
C THR A 86 7.93 -1.43 -5.35
N ALA A 87 7.33 -1.14 -4.20
CA ALA A 87 6.52 -2.13 -3.47
C ALA A 87 5.29 -2.54 -4.29
N GLU A 88 4.72 -1.60 -5.05
CA GLU A 88 3.61 -1.83 -5.98
C GLU A 88 4.00 -2.75 -7.14
N SER A 89 5.21 -2.60 -7.68
CA SER A 89 5.71 -3.50 -8.73
C SER A 89 5.94 -4.91 -8.18
N CYS A 90 6.54 -5.02 -6.99
CA CYS A 90 6.68 -6.30 -6.29
C CYS A 90 5.31 -6.94 -6.03
N TYR A 91 4.33 -6.14 -5.62
CA TYR A 91 2.97 -6.60 -5.36
C TYR A 91 2.31 -7.19 -6.61
N LEU A 92 2.36 -6.48 -7.73
CA LEU A 92 1.78 -6.97 -8.99
C LEU A 92 2.49 -8.24 -9.47
N ASN A 93 3.81 -8.33 -9.33
CA ASN A 93 4.54 -9.57 -9.64
C ASN A 93 4.07 -10.75 -8.79
N MET A 94 3.89 -10.56 -7.48
CA MET A 94 3.35 -11.60 -6.60
C MET A 94 1.91 -11.99 -6.98
N LEU A 95 1.09 -11.06 -7.47
CA LEU A 95 -0.26 -11.35 -7.98
C LEU A 95 -0.21 -12.19 -9.25
N ASP A 96 0.64 -11.86 -10.22
CA ASP A 96 0.81 -12.65 -11.45
C ASP A 96 1.28 -14.07 -11.13
N GLU A 97 2.22 -14.23 -10.20
CA GLU A 97 2.71 -15.55 -9.77
C GLU A 97 1.62 -16.37 -9.06
N ALA A 98 0.67 -15.70 -8.41
CA ALA A 98 -0.51 -16.33 -7.83
C ALA A 98 -1.61 -16.61 -8.87
N GLY A 99 -1.37 -16.31 -10.15
CA GLY A 99 -2.33 -16.50 -11.24
C GLY A 99 -3.47 -15.49 -11.25
N ILE A 100 -3.28 -14.33 -10.61
CA ILE A 100 -4.28 -13.26 -10.56
C ILE A 100 -3.98 -12.26 -11.66
N ASP A 101 -4.93 -12.11 -12.57
CA ASP A 101 -4.76 -11.28 -13.75
C ASP A 101 -4.46 -9.81 -13.39
N THR A 102 -3.34 -9.33 -13.95
CA THR A 102 -3.03 -7.91 -14.04
C THR A 102 -3.16 -7.46 -15.49
N GLU A 103 -3.56 -6.21 -15.69
CA GLU A 103 -3.72 -5.64 -17.02
C GLU A 103 -2.61 -4.62 -17.29
N ILE A 104 -2.05 -4.62 -18.49
CA ILE A 104 -1.09 -3.61 -18.95
C ILE A 104 -1.82 -2.63 -19.87
N TRP A 105 -1.85 -1.35 -19.49
CA TRP A 105 -2.52 -0.30 -20.23
C TRP A 105 -1.52 0.77 -20.68
N GLN A 106 -1.65 1.20 -21.94
CA GLN A 106 -0.99 2.42 -22.40
C GLN A 106 -1.96 3.59 -22.27
N VAL A 107 -1.61 4.57 -21.44
CA VAL A 107 -2.53 5.65 -21.06
C VAL A 107 -1.82 7.01 -21.08
N PRO A 108 -2.56 8.10 -21.35
CA PRO A 108 -2.02 9.43 -21.16
C PRO A 108 -1.59 9.65 -19.70
N VAL A 109 -0.44 10.29 -19.46
CA VAL A 109 0.07 10.58 -18.11
C VAL A 109 -0.96 11.34 -17.27
N LYS A 110 -1.69 12.27 -17.90
CA LYS A 110 -2.80 13.02 -17.27
C LYS A 110 -3.97 12.16 -16.78
N ALA A 111 -4.10 10.93 -17.26
CA ALA A 111 -5.13 9.98 -16.83
C ALA A 111 -4.73 9.18 -15.57
N LEU A 112 -3.45 9.17 -15.19
CA LEU A 112 -2.96 8.46 -14.00
C LEU A 112 -3.74 8.77 -12.72
N PRO A 113 -4.12 10.04 -12.42
CA PRO A 113 -4.88 10.34 -11.21
C PRO A 113 -6.29 9.74 -11.22
N ILE A 114 -6.89 9.57 -12.40
CA ILE A 114 -8.22 8.95 -12.56
C ILE A 114 -8.07 7.45 -12.36
N ILE A 115 -7.08 6.84 -13.02
CA ILE A 115 -6.81 5.40 -12.93
C ILE A 115 -6.46 4.99 -11.51
N ARG A 116 -5.64 5.77 -10.79
CA ARG A 116 -5.33 5.53 -9.36
C ARG A 116 -6.53 5.66 -8.43
N ASN A 117 -7.58 6.36 -8.85
CA ASN A 117 -8.81 6.49 -8.08
C ASN A 117 -9.76 5.31 -8.34
N GLU A 118 -9.74 4.74 -9.55
CA GLU A 118 -10.61 3.63 -9.94
C GLU A 118 -9.99 2.25 -9.72
N ARG A 119 -8.66 2.15 -9.84
CA ARG A 119 -7.87 0.92 -9.65
C ARG A 119 -7.08 1.01 -8.35
N LYS A 120 -7.05 -0.10 -7.61
CA LYS A 120 -6.44 -0.12 -6.27
C LYS A 120 -4.92 -0.13 -6.29
N VAL A 121 -4.32 -0.74 -7.32
CA VAL A 121 -2.87 -0.69 -7.53
C VAL A 121 -2.58 -0.30 -8.97
N VAL A 122 -1.71 0.69 -9.13
CA VAL A 122 -1.25 1.23 -10.40
C VAL A 122 0.26 1.42 -10.31
N ASP A 123 1.00 0.62 -11.06
CA ASP A 123 2.44 0.72 -11.19
C ASP A 123 2.79 1.32 -12.56
N VAL A 124 3.60 2.37 -12.58
CA VAL A 124 4.03 3.02 -13.83
C VAL A 124 5.31 2.33 -14.28
N GLN A 125 5.21 1.56 -15.35
CA GLN A 125 6.29 0.70 -15.84
C GLN A 125 7.27 1.48 -16.73
N GLU A 126 6.72 2.30 -17.63
CA GLU A 126 7.52 3.03 -18.62
C GLU A 126 6.85 4.34 -19.03
N LEU A 127 7.65 5.38 -19.28
CA LEU A 127 7.21 6.60 -19.94
C LEU A 127 7.60 6.51 -21.42
N ILE A 128 6.62 6.35 -22.31
CA ILE A 128 6.86 6.25 -23.77
C ILE A 128 7.15 7.64 -24.35
N SER A 129 6.46 8.65 -23.85
CA SER A 129 6.67 10.07 -24.16
C SER A 129 6.21 10.93 -23.00
N ASP A 130 6.49 12.23 -23.02
CA ASP A 130 6.11 13.16 -21.95
C ASP A 130 4.61 13.12 -21.58
N ASP A 131 3.75 12.69 -22.52
CA ASP A 131 2.30 12.63 -22.35
C ASP A 131 1.72 11.22 -22.26
N VAL A 132 2.51 10.16 -22.48
CA VAL A 132 2.01 8.77 -22.55
C VAL A 132 2.91 7.81 -21.77
N CYS A 133 2.30 6.98 -20.93
CA CYS A 133 2.98 5.97 -20.13
C CYS A 133 2.32 4.61 -20.26
N VAL A 134 3.10 3.57 -20.00
CA VAL A 134 2.61 2.21 -19.76
C VAL A 134 2.43 2.04 -18.26
N VAL A 135 1.23 1.63 -17.88
CA VAL A 135 0.92 1.24 -16.51
C VAL A 135 0.52 -0.21 -16.45
N ARG A 136 0.82 -0.82 -15.32
CA ARG A 136 0.26 -2.11 -14.93
C ARG A 136 -0.74 -1.88 -13.80
N VAL A 137 -1.93 -2.43 -13.96
CA VAL A 137 -3.04 -2.26 -13.01
C VAL A 137 -3.55 -3.61 -12.53
N GLY A 138 -3.93 -3.67 -11.26
CA GLY A 138 -4.55 -4.85 -10.66
C GLY A 138 -5.78 -4.47 -9.84
N LEU A 139 -6.73 -5.41 -9.72
CA LEU A 139 -7.89 -5.29 -8.82
C LEU A 139 -7.45 -5.30 -7.33
N GLY A 140 -6.27 -5.87 -7.06
CA GLY A 140 -5.67 -5.98 -5.74
C GLY A 140 -6.34 -7.03 -4.86
N SER A 141 -5.77 -7.26 -3.68
CA SER A 141 -6.12 -8.29 -2.69
C SER A 141 -7.39 -7.96 -1.92
N SER A 142 -8.11 -6.91 -2.32
CA SER A 142 -9.32 -6.48 -1.66
C SER A 142 -10.53 -7.37 -1.91
N THR A 143 -10.44 -8.25 -2.91
CA THR A 143 -11.40 -9.32 -3.18
C THR A 143 -11.01 -10.62 -2.50
N PHE A 144 -9.82 -10.70 -1.88
CA PHE A 144 -9.35 -11.92 -1.25
C PHE A 144 -10.21 -12.23 -0.03
N THR A 145 -10.54 -13.51 0.09
CA THR A 145 -10.93 -14.10 1.35
C THR A 145 -9.78 -14.03 2.36
N ARG A 146 -10.10 -14.20 3.63
CA ARG A 146 -9.09 -14.24 4.71
C ARG A 146 -8.08 -15.38 4.51
N ALA A 147 -8.47 -16.48 3.88
CA ALA A 147 -7.58 -17.60 3.59
C ALA A 147 -6.60 -17.23 2.46
N GLU A 148 -7.11 -16.71 1.34
CA GLU A 148 -6.29 -16.25 0.21
C GLU A 148 -5.30 -15.15 0.62
N MET A 149 -5.73 -14.19 1.44
CA MET A 149 -4.83 -13.18 2.00
C MET A 149 -3.75 -13.79 2.89
N GLY A 150 -4.11 -14.84 3.63
CA GLY A 150 -3.18 -15.56 4.48
C GLY A 150 -2.10 -16.28 3.68
N GLU A 151 -2.50 -17.00 2.64
CA GLU A 151 -1.60 -17.70 1.70
C GLU A 151 -0.73 -16.71 0.91
N PHE A 152 -1.28 -15.56 0.55
CA PHE A 152 -0.53 -14.52 -0.16
C PHE A 152 0.60 -13.94 0.70
N ILE A 153 0.35 -13.67 1.98
CA ILE A 153 1.40 -13.18 2.91
C ILE A 153 2.47 -14.24 3.13
N ASP A 154 2.09 -15.52 3.27
CA ASP A 154 3.05 -16.63 3.35
C ASP A 154 3.97 -16.66 2.13
N ARG A 155 3.39 -16.57 0.92
CA ARG A 155 4.14 -16.56 -0.33
C ARG A 155 5.15 -15.40 -0.40
N ILE A 156 4.81 -14.24 0.16
CA ILE A 156 5.73 -13.10 0.26
C ILE A 156 6.89 -13.41 1.22
N PHE A 157 6.63 -14.06 2.35
CA PHE A 157 7.70 -14.51 3.26
C PHE A 157 8.61 -15.54 2.59
N ASP A 158 8.05 -16.53 1.89
CA ASP A 158 8.80 -17.52 1.12
C ASP A 158 9.71 -16.82 0.11
N ARG A 159 9.17 -15.85 -0.65
CA ARG A 159 9.95 -15.06 -1.62
C ARG A 159 11.07 -14.27 -0.96
N LEU A 160 10.82 -13.64 0.19
CA LEU A 160 11.87 -12.93 0.94
C LEU A 160 12.98 -13.89 1.39
N CYS A 161 12.63 -15.10 1.82
CA CYS A 161 13.59 -16.14 2.19
C CYS A 161 14.41 -16.61 0.98
N GLU A 162 13.77 -16.86 -0.16
CA GLU A 162 14.44 -17.20 -1.44
C GLU A 162 15.43 -16.13 -1.89
N MET A 163 15.12 -14.86 -1.62
CA MET A 163 15.99 -13.72 -1.90
C MET A 163 17.14 -13.55 -0.87
N GLY A 164 17.15 -14.34 0.22
CA GLY A 164 18.14 -14.24 1.29
C GLY A 164 17.87 -13.12 2.30
N VAL A 165 16.63 -12.59 2.36
CA VAL A 165 16.23 -11.60 3.36
C VAL A 165 15.91 -12.30 4.68
N ASP A 166 16.93 -12.52 5.51
CA ASP A 166 16.82 -13.09 6.86
C ASP A 166 17.38 -12.13 7.91
N ASP A 167 16.70 -10.99 8.07
CA ASP A 167 16.99 -10.05 9.16
C ASP A 167 16.14 -10.38 10.41
N PRO A 168 16.62 -10.06 11.62
CA PRO A 168 15.89 -10.36 12.86
C PRO A 168 14.47 -9.79 12.92
N GLU A 169 14.21 -8.65 12.27
CA GLU A 169 12.88 -8.06 12.22
C GLU A 169 11.95 -8.88 11.33
N THR A 170 12.40 -9.31 10.14
CA THR A 170 11.61 -10.19 9.25
C THR A 170 11.31 -11.55 9.92
N THR A 171 12.29 -12.13 10.61
CA THR A 171 12.08 -13.36 11.39
C THR A 171 11.04 -13.17 12.49
N GLN A 172 11.07 -12.05 13.22
CA GLN A 172 10.06 -11.76 14.24
C GLN A 172 8.67 -11.53 13.62
N GLN A 173 8.59 -10.79 12.51
CA GLN A 173 7.36 -10.57 11.75
C GLN A 173 6.73 -11.89 11.29
N TYR A 174 7.54 -12.87 10.85
CA TYR A 174 7.04 -14.20 10.49
C TYR A 174 6.47 -14.95 11.71
N ARG A 175 7.15 -14.92 12.85
CA ARG A 175 6.66 -15.57 14.09
C ARG A 175 5.33 -14.98 14.54
N ASP A 176 5.24 -13.65 14.60
CA ASP A 176 4.02 -12.94 14.97
C ASP A 176 2.88 -13.25 14.00
N TRP A 177 3.20 -13.34 12.70
CA TRP A 177 2.26 -13.72 11.66
C TRP A 177 1.70 -15.13 11.86
N ARG A 178 2.54 -16.13 12.16
CA ARG A 178 2.09 -17.51 12.43
C ARG A 178 1.14 -17.59 13.61
N LEU A 179 1.41 -16.84 14.69
CA LEU A 179 0.52 -16.78 15.86
C LEU A 179 -0.88 -16.25 15.50
N VAL A 180 -0.95 -15.25 14.62
CA VAL A 180 -2.23 -14.69 14.17
C VAL A 180 -2.92 -15.60 13.16
N ARG A 181 -2.17 -16.24 12.26
CA ARG A 181 -2.73 -17.07 11.19
C ARG A 181 -3.26 -18.41 11.70
N ASP A 182 -2.52 -19.06 12.59
CA ASP A 182 -2.83 -20.40 13.10
C ASP A 182 -3.72 -20.37 14.36
N GLY A 183 -3.91 -19.19 14.96
CA GLY A 183 -4.85 -18.91 16.05
C GLY A 183 -6.22 -18.39 15.59
#